data_AF-A0A149VI31-F1
#
_entry.id   AF-A0A149VI31-F1
#
_cell.length_a   1.000
_cell.length_b   1.000
_cell.length_c   1.000
_cell.angle_alpha   90.00
_cell.angle_beta   90.00
_cell.angle_gamma   90.00
#
_symmetry.space_group_name_H-M   'P 1'
#
loop_
_entity.id
_entity.type
_entity.pdbx_description
1 polymer ?
#
loop_
_entity_poly.entity_id
_entity_poly.type
_entity_poly.pdbx_seq_one_letter_code
_entity_poly.pdbx_strand_id
1 'polypeptide(L)' 'MQTLLLDRSTWDLVVDASGSIAVASAPYAVAQNVACAVRVFLGECWYNTALGLPYLTNILG' A
#
# COMPACT_ATOMS: atom_id res chain seq x y z
N MET A 1 3.11 6.95 13.13
CA MET A 1 2.54 6.74 11.79
C MET A 1 1.50 5.65 11.88
N GLN A 2 0.27 5.92 11.43
CA GLN A 2 -0.84 4.97 11.36
C GLN A 2 -1.29 4.85 9.90
N THR A 3 -1.87 3.72 9.54
CA THR A 3 -2.43 3.47 8.21
C THR A 3 -3.70 2.65 8.34
N LEU A 4 -4.59 2.69 7.33
CA LEU A 4 -5.73 1.77 7.29
C LEU A 4 -5.20 0.35 7.13
N LEU A 5 -5.67 -0.59 7.94
CA LEU A 5 -5.24 -1.97 7.85
C LEU A 5 -5.83 -2.61 6.59
N LEU A 6 -4.96 -3.24 5.81
CA LEU A 6 -5.37 -4.11 4.70
C LEU A 6 -5.32 -5.57 5.14
N ASP A 7 -6.26 -6.38 4.65
CA ASP A 7 -6.24 -7.82 4.85
C ASP A 7 -4.95 -8.43 4.27
N ARG A 8 -4.38 -9.39 5.00
CA ARG A 8 -3.09 -10.00 4.65
C ARG A 8 -3.15 -10.91 3.42
N SER A 9 -4.34 -11.34 3.03
CA SER A 9 -4.56 -12.23 1.89
C SER A 9 -5.14 -11.45 0.70
N THR A 10 -6.20 -10.68 0.92
CA THR A 10 -6.95 -10.02 -0.16
C THR A 10 -6.45 -8.62 -0.47
N TRP A 11 -5.69 -7.98 0.41
CA TRP A 11 -5.24 -6.57 0.28
C TRP A 11 -6.40 -5.55 0.26
N ASP A 12 -7.55 -5.90 0.81
CA ASP A 12 -8.73 -5.02 0.91
C ASP A 12 -8.89 -4.42 2.32
N LEU A 13 -9.71 -3.39 2.45
CA LEU A 13 -10.06 -2.78 3.73
C LEU A 13 -10.85 -3.76 4.60
N VAL A 14 -10.55 -3.77 5.90
CA VAL A 14 -11.25 -4.61 6.88
C VAL A 14 -11.83 -3.78 8.01
N VAL A 15 -12.86 -4.33 8.65
CA VAL A 15 -13.45 -3.74 9.86
C VAL A 15 -12.83 -4.35 11.12
N ASP A 16 -12.74 -3.55 12.17
CA ASP A 16 -12.35 -4.00 13.50
C ASP A 16 -13.52 -4.63 14.26
N ALA A 17 -13.25 -5.10 15.49
CA ALA A 17 -14.26 -5.75 16.33
C ALA A 17 -15.43 -4.82 16.73
N SER A 18 -15.26 -3.50 16.61
CA SER A 18 -16.31 -2.50 16.87
C SER A 18 -17.11 -2.13 15.61
N GLY A 19 -16.76 -2.69 14.46
CA GLY A 19 -17.37 -2.36 13.16
C GLY A 19 -16.83 -1.08 12.52
N SER A 20 -15.75 -0.50 13.05
CA SER A 20 -15.06 0.65 12.44
C SER A 20 -14.01 0.18 11.43
N ILE A 21 -13.54 1.05 10.53
CA ILE A 21 -12.43 0.69 9.61
C ILE A 21 -11.18 0.45 10.46
N ALA A 22 -10.57 -0.72 10.29
CA ALA A 22 -9.40 -1.11 11.06
C ALA A 22 -8.18 -0.25 10.71
N VAL A 23 -7.38 0.06 11.74
CA VAL A 23 -6.15 0.86 11.62
C VAL A 23 -4.97 0.06 12.13
N ALA A 24 -3.85 0.13 11.43
CA ALA A 24 -2.58 -0.45 11.82
C ALA A 24 -1.62 0.63 12.31
N SER A 25 -0.83 0.29 13.33
CA SER A 25 0.32 1.06 13.81
C SER A 25 1.63 0.35 13.45
N ALA A 26 2.77 0.97 13.78
CA ALA A 26 4.07 0.32 13.61
C ALA A 26 4.15 -0.95 14.48
N PRO A 27 4.77 -2.05 13.98
CA PRO A 27 5.58 -2.12 12.75
C PRO A 27 4.78 -2.39 11.46
N TYR A 28 3.53 -2.86 11.56
CA TYR A 28 2.73 -3.24 10.40
C TYR A 28 2.47 -2.08 9.44
N ALA A 29 2.21 -0.89 9.96
CA ALA A 29 1.99 0.30 9.14
C ALA A 29 3.21 0.61 8.24
N VAL A 30 4.43 0.34 8.72
CA VAL A 30 5.65 0.54 7.94
C VAL A 30 5.76 -0.49 6.84
N ALA A 31 5.59 -1.76 7.17
CA ALA A 31 5.65 -2.86 6.19
C ALA A 31 4.60 -2.69 5.08
N GLN A 32 3.36 -2.32 5.45
CA GLN A 32 2.30 -2.10 4.48
C GLN A 32 2.60 -0.90 3.57
N ASN A 33 3.09 0.21 4.12
CA ASN A 33 3.45 1.38 3.32
C ASN A 33 4.58 1.08 2.32
N VAL A 34 5.61 0.32 2.74
CA VAL A 34 6.68 -0.12 1.84
C VAL A 34 6.11 -1.01 0.74
N ALA A 35 5.27 -1.97 1.09
CA ALA A 35 4.70 -2.88 0.11
C ALA A 35 3.75 -2.18 -0.88
N CYS A 36 2.96 -1.21 -0.45
CA CYS A 36 2.18 -0.35 -1.34
C CYS A 36 3.09 0.43 -2.29
N ALA A 37 4.14 1.09 -1.77
CA ALA A 37 5.08 1.85 -2.58
C ALA A 37 5.79 0.99 -3.65
N VAL A 38 6.13 -0.25 -3.30
CA VAL A 38 6.77 -1.20 -4.24
C VAL A 38 5.77 -1.74 -5.26
N ARG A 39 4.47 -1.80 -4.99
CA ARG A 39 3.47 -2.32 -5.95
C ARG A 39 3.02 -1.30 -7.00
N VAL A 40 3.20 0.00 -6.73
CA VAL A 40 2.83 1.08 -7.66
C VAL A 40 3.81 1.12 -8.84
N PHE A 41 3.27 1.17 -10.06
CA PHE A 41 4.06 1.34 -11.27
C PHE A 41 4.45 2.82 -11.43
N LEU A 42 5.66 3.07 -11.93
CA LEU A 42 6.14 4.43 -12.17
C LEU A 42 5.16 5.18 -13.10
N GLY A 43 4.68 6.33 -12.65
CA GLY A 43 3.72 7.16 -13.40
C GLY A 43 2.24 6.82 -13.16
N GLU A 44 1.92 5.75 -12.42
CA GLU A 44 0.54 5.32 -12.17
C GLU A 44 -0.19 6.24 -11.19
N CYS A 45 0.53 6.81 -10.21
CA CYS A 45 -0.08 7.68 -9.20
C CYS A 45 -0.46 9.04 -9.81
N TRP A 46 -1.78 9.29 -9.96
CA TRP A 46 -2.31 10.47 -10.63
C TRP A 46 -1.85 11.81 -10.05
N TYR A 47 -1.78 11.92 -8.72
CA TYR A 47 -1.38 13.17 -8.07
C TYR A 47 0.13 13.36 -8.00
N ASN A 48 0.91 12.28 -8.16
CA ASN A 48 2.37 12.35 -8.18
C ASN A 48 2.95 11.25 -9.05
N THR A 49 3.10 11.54 -10.33
CA THR A 49 3.60 10.60 -11.34
C THR A 49 5.09 10.26 -11.18
N ALA A 50 5.82 10.94 -10.30
CA ALA A 50 7.20 10.57 -9.98
C ALA A 50 7.30 9.36 -9.02
N LEU A 51 6.18 8.91 -8.45
CA LEU A 51 6.14 7.74 -7.56
C LEU A 51 6.00 6.43 -8.35
N GLY A 52 6.42 5.34 -7.70
CA GLY A 52 6.35 3.98 -8.21
C GLY A 52 7.70 3.46 -8.69
N LEU A 53 7.75 2.17 -8.99
CA LEU A 53 8.93 1.52 -9.55
C LEU A 53 8.83 1.40 -11.08
N PRO A 54 9.94 1.54 -11.82
CA PRO A 54 9.98 1.44 -13.28
C PRO A 54 9.81 -0.02 -13.73
N TYR A 55 8.67 -0.62 -13.43
CA TYR A 55 8.42 -2.03 -13.68
C TYR A 55 8.48 -2.36 -15.14
N LEU A 56 7.83 -1.57 -16.00
CA LEU A 56 7.91 -1.77 -17.44
C LEU A 56 9.36 -1.55 -17.90
N THR A 57 9.86 -0.33 -17.90
CA THR A 57 11.16 -0.03 -18.53
C THR A 57 12.39 -0.75 -17.97
N ASN A 58 12.44 -1.11 -16.68
CA ASN A 58 13.68 -1.58 -16.03
C ASN A 58 13.58 -2.97 -15.40
N ILE A 59 12.38 -3.47 -15.12
CA ILE A 59 12.20 -4.73 -14.37
C ILE A 59 11.57 -5.83 -15.25
N LEU A 60 10.61 -5.47 -16.12
CA LEU A 60 9.80 -6.38 -16.92
C LEU A 60 10.00 -6.22 -18.45
N GLY A 61 10.37 -5.04 -18.95
CA GLY A 61 10.69 -4.72 -20.35
C GLY A 61 9.61 -3.95 -21.12
#